data_AF-C4Z088-F1
#
_entry.id   AF-C4Z088-F1
#
_cell.length_a   1.000
_cell.length_b   1.000
_cell.length_c   1.000
_cell.angle_alpha   90.00
_cell.angle_beta   90.00
_cell.angle_gamma   90.00
#
_symmetry.space_group_name_H-M   'P 1'
#
loop_
_entity.id
_entity.type
_entity.pdbx_description
1 polymer ?
#
loop_
_entity_poly.entity_id
_entity_poly.type
_entity_poly.pdbx_seq_one_letter_code
_entity_poly.pdbx_strand_id
1 'polypeptide(L)'
;MNVLDNSVIIKGSKNGITVFLDEEMPFEELLENVSDKFKNASKFFNNATMAISFDGRNLSAEEEKRILNVISDVSELNIVCVLDENNDIKSVYEEAVKKAMNSFNISHQPERQKITDPKTTCMFYKGTLRSGQVFEADGSVVVLGDVNPGGKVVAKGSVIVLGSLKGNIFAGVDGNENAFVVALEMSPMQIKIGDIIARSSDSGVNKISKGKNKSKILEPKIAYVYDQNIYVEDLEQNALDDISLD
;
A
#
# COMPACT_ATOMS: atom_id res chain seq x y z
N MET A 1 -39.00 -17.23 23.54
CA MET A 1 -39.46 -15.83 23.58
C MET A 1 -38.56 -15.05 22.64
N ASN A 2 -39.02 -14.73 21.41
CA ASN A 2 -38.33 -13.75 20.57
C ASN A 2 -38.78 -12.37 21.05
N VAL A 3 -38.15 -11.89 22.12
CA VAL A 3 -38.18 -10.46 22.45
C VAL A 3 -37.37 -9.80 21.34
N LEU A 4 -37.93 -8.80 20.65
CA LEU A 4 -37.17 -8.07 19.64
C LEU A 4 -35.92 -7.51 20.31
N ASP A 5 -34.77 -8.07 19.97
CA ASP A 5 -33.49 -7.65 20.53
C ASP A 5 -33.13 -6.31 19.91
N ASN A 6 -33.52 -5.26 20.62
CA ASN A 6 -33.33 -3.86 20.27
C ASN A 6 -31.99 -3.33 20.81
N SER A 7 -31.09 -4.21 21.26
CA SER A 7 -29.79 -3.83 21.81
C SER A 7 -28.88 -3.15 20.78
N VAL A 8 -29.04 -3.50 19.50
CA VAL A 8 -28.34 -2.86 18.38
C VAL A 8 -29.34 -2.51 17.28
N ILE A 9 -29.45 -1.22 16.99
CA ILE A 9 -30.34 -0.68 15.95
C ILE A 9 -29.51 0.09 14.93
N ILE A 10 -29.62 -0.29 13.65
CA ILE A 10 -28.95 0.40 12.55
C ILE A 10 -29.96 1.34 11.90
N LYS A 11 -29.68 2.65 11.90
CA LYS A 11 -30.44 3.65 11.16
C LYS A 11 -29.62 4.14 9.97
N GLY A 12 -30.10 3.84 8.76
CA GLY A 12 -29.48 4.30 7.53
C GLY A 12 -29.89 5.72 7.14
N SER A 13 -28.96 6.45 6.55
CA SER A 13 -29.17 7.73 5.88
C SER A 13 -28.56 7.71 4.48
N LYS A 14 -28.74 8.77 3.69
CA LYS A 14 -28.17 8.89 2.34
C LYS A 14 -26.63 8.78 2.33
N ASN A 15 -25.97 9.23 3.39
CA ASN A 15 -24.52 9.41 3.43
C ASN A 15 -23.82 8.56 4.50
N GLY A 16 -24.55 7.73 5.24
CA GLY A 16 -23.95 6.93 6.30
C GLY A 16 -24.97 6.25 7.20
N ILE A 17 -24.48 5.59 8.24
CA ILE A 17 -25.28 4.80 9.18
C ILE A 17 -25.02 5.25 10.62
N THR A 18 -26.08 5.31 11.42
CA THR A 18 -25.97 5.47 12.87
C THR A 18 -26.32 4.14 13.54
N VAL A 19 -25.42 3.66 14.38
CA VAL A 19 -25.60 2.44 15.16
C VAL A 19 -25.95 2.85 16.59
N PHE A 20 -27.21 2.64 16.95
CA PHE A 20 -27.68 2.80 18.32
C PHE A 20 -27.34 1.55 19.12
N LEU A 21 -26.65 1.74 20.22
CA LEU A 21 -26.15 0.69 21.11
C LEU A 21 -26.83 0.81 22.47
N ASP A 22 -27.19 -0.31 23.07
CA ASP A 22 -27.74 -0.35 24.42
C ASP A 22 -26.71 0.11 25.46
N GLU A 23 -27.07 1.06 26.32
CA GLU A 23 -26.22 1.59 27.38
C GLU A 23 -26.03 0.58 28.53
N GLU A 24 -27.07 -0.19 28.86
CA GLU A 24 -27.15 -1.02 30.06
C GLU A 24 -26.53 -2.42 29.85
N MET A 25 -26.41 -2.86 28.60
CA MET A 25 -25.86 -4.18 28.25
C MET A 25 -24.35 -4.27 28.56
N PRO A 26 -23.82 -5.40 29.05
CA PRO A 26 -22.38 -5.60 29.14
C PRO A 26 -21.69 -5.47 27.78
N PHE A 27 -20.54 -4.79 27.71
CA PHE A 27 -19.88 -4.48 26.43
C PHE A 27 -19.50 -5.73 25.61
N GLU A 28 -19.12 -6.83 26.27
CA GLU A 28 -18.81 -8.09 25.56
C GLU A 28 -20.05 -8.71 24.90
N GLU A 29 -21.21 -8.68 25.56
CA GLU A 29 -22.47 -9.14 24.98
C GLU A 29 -22.93 -8.21 23.85
N LEU A 30 -22.69 -6.90 24.00
CA LEU A 30 -22.98 -5.94 22.94
C LEU A 30 -22.19 -6.23 21.66
N LEU A 31 -20.92 -6.63 21.76
CA LEU A 31 -20.10 -6.97 20.57
C LEU A 31 -20.67 -8.18 19.81
N GLU A 32 -21.18 -9.19 20.52
CA GLU A 32 -21.86 -10.34 19.89
C GLU A 32 -23.10 -9.88 19.13
N ASN A 33 -23.91 -9.01 19.74
CA ASN A 33 -25.11 -8.46 19.10
C ASN A 33 -24.78 -7.56 17.91
N VAL A 34 -23.69 -6.78 17.97
CA VAL A 34 -23.19 -6.01 16.81
C VAL A 34 -22.80 -6.96 15.68
N SER A 35 -22.01 -8.00 15.99
CA SER A 35 -21.57 -9.02 15.02
C SER A 35 -22.76 -9.64 14.29
N ASP A 36 -23.76 -10.11 15.05
CA ASP A 36 -24.95 -10.72 14.48
C ASP A 36 -25.78 -9.74 13.66
N LYS A 37 -25.91 -8.48 14.12
CA LYS A 37 -26.66 -7.45 13.38
C LYS A 37 -26.03 -7.15 12.03
N PHE A 38 -24.71 -6.96 11.99
CA PHE A 38 -23.99 -6.62 10.77
C PHE A 38 -23.81 -7.82 9.84
N LYS A 39 -23.65 -9.03 10.37
CA LYS A 39 -23.65 -10.26 9.57
C LYS A 39 -24.99 -10.47 8.87
N ASN A 40 -26.10 -10.24 9.57
CA ASN A 40 -27.45 -10.34 9.00
C ASN A 40 -27.76 -9.21 8.01
N ALA A 41 -27.23 -8.01 8.25
CA ALA A 41 -27.37 -6.85 7.37
C ALA A 41 -26.34 -6.81 6.22
N SER A 42 -25.37 -7.72 6.17
CA SER A 42 -24.29 -7.76 5.16
C SER A 42 -24.79 -7.61 3.72
N LYS A 43 -25.88 -8.30 3.37
CA LYS A 43 -26.51 -8.24 2.04
C LYS A 43 -27.10 -6.86 1.70
N PHE A 44 -27.47 -6.07 2.70
CA PHE A 44 -28.01 -4.73 2.51
C PHE A 44 -26.90 -3.72 2.17
N PHE A 45 -25.71 -3.92 2.72
CA PHE A 45 -24.61 -2.98 2.57
C PHE A 45 -23.81 -3.16 1.29
N ASN A 46 -23.66 -4.38 0.74
CA ASN A 46 -23.15 -4.65 -0.61
C ASN A 46 -21.96 -3.76 -1.06
N ASN A 47 -20.84 -3.78 -0.34
CA ASN A 47 -19.65 -2.94 -0.58
C ASN A 47 -19.89 -1.42 -0.52
N ALA A 48 -20.90 -0.96 0.22
CA ALA A 48 -21.16 0.46 0.42
C ALA A 48 -20.00 1.13 1.17
N THR A 49 -19.60 2.29 0.66
CA THR A 49 -18.65 3.21 1.28
C THR A 49 -19.44 4.27 2.03
N MET A 50 -19.33 4.29 3.36
CA MET A 50 -20.19 5.11 4.24
C MET A 50 -19.42 5.60 5.47
N ALA A 51 -19.87 6.71 6.06
CA ALA A 51 -19.47 7.07 7.41
C ALA A 51 -20.39 6.39 8.45
N ILE A 52 -19.86 6.15 9.64
CA ILE A 52 -20.58 5.54 10.76
C ILE A 52 -20.61 6.49 11.96
N SER A 53 -21.69 6.49 12.73
CA SER A 53 -21.73 7.09 14.06
C SER A 53 -22.30 6.11 15.06
N PHE A 54 -21.86 6.20 16.30
CA PHE A 54 -22.39 5.42 17.43
C PHE A 54 -23.19 6.35 18.32
N ASP A 55 -24.37 5.89 18.76
CA ASP A 55 -25.31 6.64 19.61
C ASP A 55 -25.90 5.65 20.64
N GLY A 56 -26.51 6.16 21.71
CA GLY A 56 -27.15 5.36 22.76
C GLY A 56 -26.20 4.81 23.83
N ARG A 57 -24.88 4.89 23.63
CA ARG A 57 -23.88 4.47 24.62
C ARG A 57 -22.64 5.35 24.56
N ASN A 58 -22.15 5.79 25.72
CA ASN A 58 -20.86 6.45 25.83
C ASN A 58 -19.74 5.41 25.64
N LEU A 59 -18.97 5.53 24.56
CA LEU A 59 -17.86 4.63 24.23
C LEU A 59 -16.52 5.30 24.48
N SER A 60 -15.58 4.56 25.04
CA SER A 60 -14.16 4.91 24.96
C SER A 60 -13.61 4.65 23.55
N ALA A 61 -12.50 5.31 23.19
CA ALA A 61 -11.84 5.09 21.90
C ALA A 61 -11.44 3.62 21.66
N GLU A 62 -11.11 2.88 22.72
CA GLU A 62 -10.81 1.44 22.63
C GLU A 62 -12.08 0.61 22.37
N GLU A 63 -13.19 0.94 23.01
CA GLU A 63 -14.48 0.27 22.77
C GLU A 63 -14.99 0.52 21.35
N GLU A 64 -14.92 1.77 20.88
CA GLU A 64 -15.28 2.14 19.51
C GLU A 64 -14.45 1.34 18.50
N LYS A 65 -13.14 1.26 18.69
CA LYS A 65 -12.23 0.48 17.84
C LYS A 65 -12.59 -1.01 17.85
N ARG A 66 -12.97 -1.58 18.98
CA ARG A 66 -13.40 -2.98 19.07
C ARG A 66 -14.69 -3.22 18.28
N ILE A 67 -15.66 -2.31 18.37
CA ILE A 67 -16.88 -2.37 17.57
C ILE A 67 -16.57 -2.30 16.08
N LEU A 68 -15.71 -1.37 15.65
CA LEU A 68 -15.30 -1.24 14.24
C LEU A 68 -14.63 -2.50 13.71
N ASN A 69 -13.76 -3.13 14.49
CA ASN A 69 -13.12 -4.39 14.10
C ASN A 69 -14.16 -5.49 13.88
N VAL A 70 -15.12 -5.64 14.79
CA VAL A 70 -16.20 -6.62 14.65
C VAL A 70 -17.01 -6.37 13.37
N ILE A 71 -17.37 -5.11 13.09
CA ILE A 71 -18.11 -4.77 11.87
C ILE A 71 -17.30 -5.10 10.61
N SER A 72 -16.00 -4.77 10.62
CA SER A 72 -15.09 -5.03 9.48
C SER A 72 -14.85 -6.52 9.26
N ASP A 73 -14.88 -7.35 10.30
CA ASP A 73 -14.64 -8.79 10.21
C ASP A 73 -15.86 -9.55 9.64
N VAL A 74 -17.08 -9.05 9.85
CA VAL A 74 -18.32 -9.75 9.49
C VAL A 74 -19.10 -9.14 8.32
N SER A 75 -18.69 -7.97 7.84
CA SER A 75 -19.36 -7.27 6.74
C SER A 75 -18.36 -6.67 5.76
N GLU A 76 -18.76 -6.56 4.49
CA GLU A 76 -17.94 -5.90 3.46
C GLU A 76 -18.13 -4.37 3.43
N LEU A 77 -18.56 -3.77 4.55
CA LEU A 77 -18.73 -2.32 4.66
C LEU A 77 -17.39 -1.59 4.61
N ASN A 78 -17.29 -0.56 3.78
CA ASN A 78 -16.14 0.33 3.75
C ASN A 78 -16.44 1.58 4.60
N ILE A 79 -16.01 1.55 5.86
CA ILE A 79 -16.21 2.65 6.79
C ILE A 79 -15.15 3.73 6.54
N VAL A 80 -15.58 4.87 6.00
CA VAL A 80 -14.71 6.00 5.65
C VAL A 80 -14.21 6.74 6.88
N CYS A 81 -15.12 6.99 7.81
CA CYS A 81 -14.84 7.71 9.05
C CYS A 81 -15.88 7.35 10.10
N VAL A 82 -15.49 7.55 11.35
CA VAL A 82 -16.42 7.60 12.48
C VAL A 82 -16.70 9.05 12.82
N LEU A 83 -17.98 9.38 12.99
CA LEU A 83 -18.43 10.72 13.34
C LEU A 83 -18.83 10.75 14.81
N ASP A 84 -18.23 11.70 15.53
CA ASP A 84 -18.61 12.05 16.89
C ASP A 84 -19.82 13.01 16.87
N GLU A 85 -20.70 12.91 17.88
CA GLU A 85 -21.98 13.62 17.98
C GLU A 85 -21.84 15.15 17.99
N ASN A 86 -20.62 15.65 18.24
CA ASN A 86 -20.29 17.07 18.35
C ASN A 86 -20.22 17.81 17.01
N ASN A 87 -20.34 17.12 15.87
CA ASN A 87 -20.21 17.71 14.55
C ASN A 87 -21.55 17.76 13.82
N ASP A 88 -21.79 18.86 13.08
CA ASP A 88 -23.02 19.10 12.31
C ASP A 88 -23.18 17.99 11.24
N ILE A 89 -23.88 16.93 11.66
CA ILE A 89 -23.93 15.59 11.09
C ILE A 89 -23.93 15.64 9.56
N LYS A 90 -24.90 16.33 8.96
CA LYS A 90 -25.13 16.27 7.51
C LYS A 90 -23.98 16.82 6.67
N SER A 91 -23.39 17.95 7.06
CA SER A 91 -22.33 18.58 6.27
C SER A 91 -21.05 17.75 6.37
N VAL A 92 -20.75 17.22 7.55
CA VAL A 92 -19.57 16.38 7.78
C VAL A 92 -19.72 15.00 7.13
N TYR A 93 -20.92 14.40 7.15
CA TYR A 93 -21.22 13.19 6.37
C TYR A 93 -20.95 13.43 4.88
N GLU A 94 -21.53 14.49 4.31
CA GLU A 94 -21.32 14.79 2.90
C GLU A 94 -19.86 15.09 2.59
N GLU A 95 -19.17 15.84 3.44
CA GLU A 95 -17.78 16.21 3.19
C GLU A 95 -16.85 15.02 3.37
N ALA A 96 -17.03 14.17 4.37
CA ALA A 96 -16.21 12.98 4.57
C ALA A 96 -16.44 11.95 3.46
N VAL A 97 -17.70 11.72 3.08
CA VAL A 97 -18.02 10.84 1.96
C VAL A 97 -17.56 11.44 0.64
N LYS A 98 -17.76 12.74 0.38
CA LYS A 98 -17.22 13.42 -0.82
C LYS A 98 -15.70 13.43 -0.81
N LYS A 99 -15.03 13.62 0.32
CA LYS A 99 -13.57 13.54 0.42
C LYS A 99 -13.11 12.12 0.18
N ALA A 100 -13.76 11.11 0.73
CA ALA A 100 -13.37 9.72 0.43
C ALA A 100 -13.69 9.32 -1.00
N MET A 101 -14.80 9.80 -1.57
CA MET A 101 -15.17 9.61 -2.97
C MET A 101 -14.27 10.43 -3.91
N ASN A 102 -13.80 11.61 -3.53
CA ASN A 102 -12.90 12.46 -4.32
C ASN A 102 -11.44 12.03 -4.17
N SER A 103 -11.03 11.58 -3.00
CA SER A 103 -9.85 10.73 -2.77
C SER A 103 -10.05 9.32 -3.34
N PHE A 104 -11.18 9.04 -3.98
CA PHE A 104 -11.41 7.90 -4.86
C PHE A 104 -11.58 8.33 -6.32
N ASN A 105 -11.50 9.63 -6.66
CA ASN A 105 -11.77 10.15 -8.01
C ASN A 105 -10.75 11.19 -8.50
N ILE A 106 -9.70 11.49 -7.73
CA ILE A 106 -8.60 12.39 -8.10
C ILE A 106 -7.29 11.64 -7.80
N SER A 107 -6.79 10.92 -8.81
CA SER A 107 -5.70 9.90 -8.84
C SER A 107 -6.11 8.45 -8.54
N HIS A 108 -7.40 8.18 -8.33
CA HIS A 108 -7.81 7.02 -7.55
C HIS A 108 -8.86 6.17 -8.28
N GLN A 109 -8.59 4.89 -8.40
CA GLN A 109 -9.56 3.82 -8.53
C GLN A 109 -9.05 2.74 -7.58
N PRO A 110 -9.87 2.24 -6.66
CA PRO A 110 -9.88 0.83 -6.41
C PRO A 110 -11.25 0.38 -6.87
N GLU A 111 -11.34 0.17 -8.17
CA GLU A 111 -12.14 -0.95 -8.60
C GLU A 111 -11.63 -2.17 -7.83
N ARG A 112 -12.48 -2.79 -7.00
CA ARG A 112 -12.40 -4.24 -6.78
C ARG A 112 -12.78 -4.97 -8.08
N GLN A 113 -12.16 -4.61 -9.20
CA GLN A 113 -11.81 -5.58 -10.20
C GLN A 113 -10.57 -6.25 -9.64
N LYS A 114 -10.51 -7.58 -9.65
CA LYS A 114 -9.22 -8.24 -9.62
C LYS A 114 -8.40 -7.62 -10.76
N ILE A 115 -7.54 -6.63 -10.48
CA ILE A 115 -6.44 -6.30 -11.37
C ILE A 115 -5.46 -7.45 -11.20
N THR A 116 -5.83 -8.57 -11.81
CA THR A 116 -4.92 -9.63 -12.24
C THR A 116 -4.28 -9.20 -13.56
N ASP A 117 -4.09 -7.90 -13.79
CA ASP A 117 -3.07 -7.48 -14.73
C ASP A 117 -1.75 -7.54 -13.98
N PRO A 118 -0.89 -8.55 -14.26
CA PRO A 118 0.42 -8.64 -13.62
C PRO A 118 1.21 -7.33 -13.73
N LYS A 119 0.96 -6.52 -14.76
CA LYS A 119 1.63 -5.23 -14.99
C LYS A 119 1.43 -4.19 -13.89
N THR A 120 0.33 -4.21 -13.14
CA THR A 120 0.05 -3.22 -12.07
C THR A 120 0.34 -3.74 -10.67
N THR A 121 0.74 -5.01 -10.52
CA THR A 121 1.04 -5.58 -9.21
C THR A 121 2.39 -5.04 -8.69
N CYS A 122 2.47 -4.72 -7.39
CA CYS A 122 3.71 -4.29 -6.75
C CYS A 122 3.92 -5.09 -5.45
N MET A 123 5.09 -5.70 -5.30
CA MET A 123 5.47 -6.48 -4.12
C MET A 123 6.53 -5.75 -3.30
N PHE A 124 6.41 -5.84 -1.97
CA PHE A 124 7.40 -5.31 -1.04
C PHE A 124 8.21 -6.44 -0.41
N TYR A 125 9.53 -6.34 -0.47
CA TYR A 125 10.45 -7.22 0.26
C TYR A 125 11.09 -6.44 1.41
N LYS A 126 10.92 -6.91 2.66
CA LYS A 126 11.55 -6.29 3.84
C LYS A 126 12.78 -7.06 4.28
N GLY A 127 13.94 -6.43 4.18
CA GLY A 127 15.22 -6.99 4.64
C GLY A 127 16.30 -6.96 3.56
N THR A 128 17.41 -7.63 3.87
CA THR A 128 18.57 -7.70 2.99
C THR A 128 18.62 -9.04 2.25
N LEU A 129 18.66 -8.99 0.91
CA LEU A 129 18.93 -10.15 0.07
C LEU A 129 20.43 -10.46 0.11
N ARG A 130 20.80 -11.63 0.61
CA ARG A 130 22.18 -12.11 0.75
C ARG A 130 22.55 -13.09 -0.36
N SER A 131 23.83 -13.44 -0.42
CA SER A 131 24.35 -14.40 -1.39
C SER A 131 23.51 -15.68 -1.47
N GLY A 132 23.04 -16.01 -2.67
CA GLY A 132 22.20 -17.18 -2.94
C GLY A 132 20.69 -16.95 -2.77
N GLN A 133 20.26 -15.83 -2.19
CA GLN A 133 18.84 -15.51 -2.06
C GLN A 133 18.31 -14.88 -3.34
N VAL A 134 17.14 -15.34 -3.76
CA VAL A 134 16.42 -14.83 -4.93
C VAL A 134 15.02 -14.42 -4.51
N PHE A 135 14.59 -13.23 -4.92
CA PHE A 135 13.22 -12.77 -4.78
C PHE A 135 12.62 -12.56 -6.17
N GLU A 136 11.52 -13.24 -6.48
CA GLU A 136 10.86 -13.19 -7.78
C GLU A 136 9.41 -12.69 -7.61
N ALA A 137 8.98 -11.78 -8.48
CA ALA A 137 7.62 -11.22 -8.46
C ALA A 137 7.07 -10.99 -9.88
N ASP A 138 5.76 -11.18 -10.02
CA ASP A 138 5.02 -11.01 -11.28
C ASP A 138 4.69 -9.55 -11.64
N GLY A 139 5.18 -8.58 -10.85
CA GLY A 139 5.00 -7.15 -11.09
C GLY A 139 6.24 -6.36 -10.66
N SER A 140 6.04 -5.11 -10.25
CA SER A 140 7.12 -4.27 -9.71
C SER A 140 7.54 -4.71 -8.31
N VAL A 141 8.80 -4.45 -7.93
CA VAL A 141 9.34 -4.82 -6.61
C VAL A 141 9.92 -3.61 -5.90
N VAL A 142 9.56 -3.44 -4.63
CA VAL A 142 10.22 -2.51 -3.71
C VAL A 142 10.97 -3.29 -2.63
N VAL A 143 12.28 -3.15 -2.60
CA VAL A 143 13.15 -3.72 -1.56
C VAL A 143 13.37 -2.67 -0.47
N LEU A 144 12.87 -2.95 0.73
CA LEU A 144 13.14 -2.18 1.95
C LEU A 144 14.41 -2.76 2.62
N GLY A 145 15.56 -2.43 2.05
CA GLY A 145 16.87 -2.91 2.49
C GLY A 145 17.88 -3.03 1.34
N ASP A 146 18.95 -3.79 1.58
CA ASP A 146 20.04 -3.96 0.63
C ASP A 146 19.89 -5.22 -0.25
N VAL A 147 20.44 -5.18 -1.45
CA VAL A 147 20.69 -6.38 -2.26
C VAL A 147 22.20 -6.59 -2.29
N ASN A 148 22.70 -7.49 -1.44
CA ASN A 148 24.13 -7.74 -1.32
C ASN A 148 24.66 -8.63 -2.48
N PRO A 149 25.99 -8.72 -2.65
CA PRO A 149 26.59 -9.60 -3.66
C PRO A 149 26.05 -11.02 -3.56
N GLY A 150 25.71 -11.59 -4.73
CA GLY A 150 25.07 -12.91 -4.85
C GLY A 150 23.57 -12.95 -4.54
N GLY A 151 22.99 -11.87 -4.00
CA GLY A 151 21.54 -11.70 -3.93
C GLY A 151 20.97 -11.34 -5.31
N LYS A 152 19.70 -11.71 -5.55
CA LYS A 152 19.01 -11.44 -6.81
C LYS A 152 17.56 -11.01 -6.61
N VAL A 153 17.12 -10.02 -7.37
CA VAL A 153 15.69 -9.68 -7.55
C VAL A 153 15.32 -9.90 -9.01
N VAL A 154 14.17 -10.51 -9.25
CA VAL A 154 13.57 -10.73 -10.57
C VAL A 154 12.15 -10.17 -10.56
N ALA A 155 11.85 -9.23 -11.44
CA ALA A 155 10.58 -8.53 -11.51
C ALA A 155 10.12 -8.39 -12.96
N LYS A 156 8.83 -8.64 -13.22
CA LYS A 156 8.22 -8.29 -14.53
C LYS A 156 8.04 -6.77 -14.68
N GLY A 157 7.92 -6.05 -13.56
CA GLY A 157 7.89 -4.59 -13.55
C GLY A 157 9.25 -3.97 -13.22
N SER A 158 9.20 -2.73 -12.73
CA SER A 158 10.35 -1.97 -12.25
C SER A 158 10.81 -2.44 -10.87
N VAL A 159 12.06 -2.13 -10.49
CA VAL A 159 12.62 -2.48 -9.18
C VAL A 159 13.15 -1.24 -8.47
N ILE A 160 12.70 -1.01 -7.24
CA ILE A 160 13.17 0.08 -6.38
C ILE A 160 13.84 -0.54 -5.16
N VAL A 161 15.13 -0.25 -4.97
CA VAL A 161 15.91 -0.67 -3.81
C VAL A 161 16.10 0.53 -2.90
N LEU A 162 15.37 0.58 -1.79
CA LEU A 162 15.54 1.58 -0.74
C LEU A 162 16.74 1.20 0.16
N GLY A 163 17.93 1.10 -0.45
CA GLY A 163 19.18 0.69 0.17
C GLY A 163 20.32 0.59 -0.86
N SER A 164 21.37 -0.17 -0.53
CA SER A 164 22.48 -0.44 -1.43
C SER A 164 22.18 -1.61 -2.37
N LEU A 165 22.31 -1.39 -3.67
CA LEU A 165 22.24 -2.43 -4.68
C LEU A 165 23.65 -2.84 -5.12
N LYS A 166 24.10 -3.99 -4.60
CA LYS A 166 25.40 -4.63 -4.84
C LYS A 166 25.30 -6.01 -5.50
N GLY A 167 24.11 -6.57 -5.63
CA GLY A 167 23.83 -7.88 -6.23
C GLY A 167 23.36 -7.77 -7.68
N ASN A 168 22.37 -8.61 -8.02
CA ASN A 168 21.83 -8.70 -9.37
C ASN A 168 20.36 -8.25 -9.40
N ILE A 169 19.97 -7.39 -10.34
CA ILE A 169 18.56 -7.03 -10.56
C ILE A 169 18.17 -7.34 -11.99
N PHE A 170 17.11 -8.11 -12.17
CA PHE A 170 16.45 -8.32 -13.46
C PHE A 170 15.05 -7.70 -13.38
N ALA A 171 14.84 -6.57 -14.04
CA ALA A 171 13.57 -5.87 -14.17
C ALA A 171 13.00 -6.06 -15.58
N GLY A 172 11.69 -5.88 -15.75
CA GLY A 172 11.06 -5.99 -17.07
C GLY A 172 11.20 -7.38 -17.72
N VAL A 173 11.29 -8.46 -16.92
CA VAL A 173 11.68 -9.79 -17.45
C VAL A 173 10.67 -10.43 -18.41
N ASP A 174 9.48 -9.84 -18.54
CA ASP A 174 8.46 -10.21 -19.53
C ASP A 174 8.60 -9.46 -20.87
N GLY A 175 9.75 -8.80 -21.09
CA GLY A 175 10.03 -8.02 -22.29
C GLY A 175 9.71 -6.53 -22.16
N ASN A 176 9.42 -6.05 -20.94
CA ASN A 176 9.18 -4.65 -20.67
C ASN A 176 10.51 -3.85 -20.60
N GLU A 177 10.89 -3.25 -21.72
CA GLU A 177 12.06 -2.35 -21.80
C GLU A 177 11.83 -0.98 -21.13
N ASN A 178 10.57 -0.61 -20.85
CA ASN A 178 10.23 0.62 -20.10
C ASN A 178 10.43 0.46 -18.58
N ALA A 179 10.77 -0.75 -18.11
CA ALA A 179 11.07 -0.96 -16.70
C ALA A 179 12.34 -0.19 -16.29
N PHE A 180 12.38 0.23 -15.03
CA PHE A 180 13.52 0.97 -14.49
C PHE A 180 13.99 0.36 -13.16
N VAL A 181 15.23 0.66 -12.79
CA VAL A 181 15.82 0.25 -11.52
C VAL A 181 16.29 1.47 -10.75
N VAL A 182 15.79 1.67 -9.52
CA VAL A 182 16.25 2.74 -8.62
C VAL A 182 17.00 2.14 -7.44
N ALA A 183 18.09 2.77 -7.03
CA ALA A 183 18.76 2.44 -5.78
C ALA A 183 19.33 3.69 -5.08
N LEU A 184 19.35 3.69 -3.75
CA LEU A 184 19.99 4.78 -2.97
C LEU A 184 21.52 4.75 -3.11
N GLU A 185 22.08 3.57 -3.36
CA GLU A 185 23.47 3.38 -3.77
C GLU A 185 23.53 2.30 -4.84
N MET A 186 24.02 2.67 -6.03
CA MET A 186 24.00 1.84 -7.22
C MET A 186 25.41 1.29 -7.51
N SER A 187 25.67 0.03 -7.17
CA SER A 187 26.93 -0.67 -7.44
C SER A 187 26.69 -2.16 -7.78
N PRO A 188 25.84 -2.45 -8.77
CA PRO A 188 25.32 -3.78 -9.05
C PRO A 188 26.42 -4.67 -9.64
N MET A 189 26.34 -5.98 -9.40
CA MET A 189 27.09 -6.95 -10.20
C MET A 189 26.53 -7.02 -11.63
N GLN A 190 25.20 -7.05 -11.74
CA GLN A 190 24.46 -7.11 -13.01
C GLN A 190 23.13 -6.36 -12.88
N ILE A 191 22.77 -5.60 -13.91
CA ILE A 191 21.41 -5.09 -14.14
C ILE A 191 20.94 -5.66 -15.47
N LYS A 192 19.75 -6.25 -15.49
CA LYS A 192 19.02 -6.59 -16.72
C LYS A 192 17.69 -5.84 -16.71
N ILE A 193 17.34 -5.19 -17.82
CA ILE A 193 16.06 -4.52 -18.04
C ILE A 193 15.55 -4.98 -19.40
N GLY A 194 14.35 -5.55 -19.46
CA GLY A 194 13.87 -6.20 -20.68
C GLY A 194 14.83 -7.31 -21.09
N ASP A 195 15.34 -7.26 -22.32
CA ASP A 195 16.36 -8.19 -22.82
C ASP A 195 17.80 -7.66 -22.74
N ILE A 196 17.99 -6.41 -22.31
CA ILE A 196 19.28 -5.74 -22.28
C ILE A 196 19.95 -5.98 -20.93
N ILE A 197 21.24 -6.31 -20.95
CA ILE A 197 22.04 -6.59 -19.74
C ILE A 197 23.27 -5.71 -19.69
N ALA A 198 23.50 -5.10 -18.53
CA ALA A 198 24.68 -4.35 -18.19
C ALA A 198 25.37 -4.95 -16.97
N ARG A 199 26.70 -4.85 -16.94
CA ARG A 199 27.52 -5.22 -15.79
C ARG A 199 28.30 -3.99 -15.37
N SER A 200 28.38 -3.75 -14.07
CA SER A 200 29.29 -2.72 -13.59
C SER A 200 30.72 -3.12 -13.93
N SER A 201 31.56 -2.15 -14.28
CA SER A 201 32.96 -2.42 -14.50
C SER A 201 33.61 -2.85 -13.18
N ASP A 202 34.52 -3.84 -13.23
CA ASP A 202 35.28 -4.31 -12.05
C ASP A 202 36.22 -3.22 -11.47
N SER A 203 36.27 -2.05 -12.11
CA SER A 203 37.15 -0.93 -11.78
C SER A 203 36.60 -0.13 -10.59
N GLY A 204 36.70 -0.73 -9.40
CA GLY A 204 36.94 -0.03 -8.15
C GLY A 204 35.81 0.84 -7.62
N VAL A 205 35.08 0.29 -6.66
CA VAL A 205 34.54 1.02 -5.49
C VAL A 205 35.71 1.69 -4.76
N ASN A 206 36.25 2.79 -5.30
CA ASN A 206 37.43 3.48 -4.76
C ASN A 206 37.40 4.98 -5.10
N LYS A 207 36.35 5.68 -4.67
CA LYS A 207 36.47 7.10 -4.27
C LYS A 207 35.74 7.39 -2.94
N ILE A 208 35.73 6.44 -2.00
CA ILE A 208 35.50 6.79 -0.59
C ILE A 208 36.84 7.17 0.01
N SER A 209 37.09 8.47 -0.08
CA SER A 209 38.01 9.24 0.76
C SER A 209 38.24 8.57 2.11
N LYS A 210 39.47 8.11 2.36
CA LYS A 210 39.98 7.75 3.70
C LYS A 210 39.98 9.00 4.57
N GLY A 211 38.82 9.39 5.08
CA GLY A 211 38.62 10.49 6.01
C GLY A 211 37.64 10.04 7.07
N LYS A 212 38.16 9.75 8.27
CA LYS A 212 37.39 9.45 9.48
C LYS A 212 36.33 10.57 9.65
N ASN A 213 35.04 10.21 9.72
CA ASN A 213 33.87 11.07 10.03
C ASN A 213 33.16 11.87 8.90
N LYS A 214 33.17 11.46 7.63
CA LYS A 214 32.17 11.99 6.67
C LYS A 214 30.93 11.10 6.62
N SER A 215 29.77 11.67 6.96
CA SER A 215 28.45 11.11 6.65
C SER A 215 28.46 10.63 5.20
N LYS A 216 28.13 9.35 4.96
CA LYS A 216 28.04 8.81 3.60
C LYS A 216 26.88 9.52 2.91
N ILE A 217 27.19 10.41 1.96
CA ILE A 217 26.17 11.05 1.13
C ILE A 217 25.56 9.93 0.29
N LEU A 218 24.26 9.73 0.44
CA LEU A 218 23.50 8.85 -0.45
C LEU A 218 23.27 9.61 -1.75
N GLU A 219 23.66 9.01 -2.86
CA GLU A 219 23.46 9.53 -4.21
C GLU A 219 22.53 8.55 -4.92
N PRO A 220 21.20 8.75 -4.80
CA PRO A 220 20.24 7.86 -5.47
C PRO A 220 20.47 7.92 -6.96
N LYS A 221 20.46 6.74 -7.60
CA LYS A 221 20.59 6.62 -9.05
C LYS A 221 19.43 5.84 -9.63
N ILE A 222 19.20 6.08 -10.91
CA ILE A 222 18.22 5.37 -11.72
C ILE A 222 18.92 4.72 -12.91
N ALA A 223 18.49 3.50 -13.24
CA ALA A 223 18.89 2.79 -14.43
C ALA A 223 17.69 2.50 -15.32
N TYR A 224 17.81 2.80 -16.60
CA TYR A 224 16.76 2.64 -17.60
C TYR A 224 17.36 2.29 -18.94
N VAL A 225 16.54 1.79 -19.86
CA VAL A 225 16.95 1.48 -21.23
C VAL A 225 16.74 2.70 -22.11
N TYR A 226 17.76 3.04 -22.88
CA TYR A 226 17.69 3.99 -23.97
C TYR A 226 18.61 3.52 -25.10
N ASP A 227 18.16 3.56 -26.34
CA ASP A 227 18.93 3.16 -27.53
C ASP A 227 19.71 1.83 -27.35
N GLN A 228 19.00 0.76 -26.94
CA GLN A 228 19.55 -0.59 -26.68
C GLN A 228 20.68 -0.68 -25.63
N ASN A 229 20.84 0.34 -24.81
CA ASN A 229 21.82 0.37 -23.72
C ASN A 229 21.14 0.70 -22.39
N ILE A 230 21.72 0.20 -21.29
CA ILE A 230 21.30 0.62 -19.95
C ILE A 230 22.13 1.83 -19.54
N TYR A 231 21.46 2.94 -19.31
CA TYR A 231 22.04 4.16 -18.74
C TYR A 231 21.88 4.14 -17.22
N VAL A 232 22.81 4.77 -16.51
CA VAL A 232 22.74 4.94 -15.06
C VAL A 232 23.05 6.39 -14.73
N GLU A 233 22.06 7.09 -14.18
CA GLU A 233 22.13 8.53 -13.92
C GLU A 233 21.76 8.84 -12.47
N ASP A 234 22.14 10.02 -12.00
CA ASP A 234 21.69 10.50 -10.70
C ASP A 234 20.18 10.77 -10.76
N LEU A 235 19.45 10.40 -9.71
CA LEU A 235 18.00 10.57 -9.65
C LEU A 235 17.65 12.04 -9.41
N GLU A 236 17.74 12.83 -10.47
CA GLU A 236 17.35 14.24 -10.54
C GLU A 236 16.10 14.41 -11.40
N GLN A 237 15.45 15.57 -11.35
CA GLN A 237 14.21 15.81 -12.12
C GLN A 237 14.38 15.55 -13.62
N ASN A 238 15.54 15.89 -14.20
CA ASN A 238 15.80 15.71 -15.63
C ASN A 238 15.87 14.22 -16.03
N ALA A 239 16.39 13.36 -15.15
CA ALA A 239 16.47 11.92 -15.42
C ALA A 239 15.07 11.25 -15.46
N LEU A 240 14.02 11.93 -14.96
CA LEU A 240 12.65 11.44 -15.04
C LEU A 240 12.03 11.64 -16.43
N ASP A 241 12.50 12.63 -17.19
CA ASP A 241 12.00 12.92 -18.53
C ASP A 241 12.38 11.81 -19.54
N ASP A 242 13.45 11.06 -19.25
CA ASP A 242 13.96 9.97 -20.09
C ASP A 242 13.27 8.62 -19.80
N ILE A 243 12.36 8.57 -18.83
CA ILE A 243 11.67 7.35 -18.40
C ILE A 243 10.22 7.39 -18.85
N SER A 244 9.81 6.36 -19.58
CA SER A 244 8.41 6.18 -19.97
C SER A 244 7.65 5.40 -18.89
N LEU A 245 6.65 6.03 -18.27
CA LEU A 245 5.63 5.34 -17.47
C LEU A 245 4.43 5.13 -18.39
N ASP A 246 4.18 3.87 -18.79
CA ASP A 246 2.98 3.48 -19.56
C ASP A 246 1.68 3.74 -18.79
#